data_AF-A0A970DML6-F1
#
_entry.id   AF-A0A970DML6-F1
#
_cell.length_a   1.000
_cell.length_b   1.000
_cell.length_c   1.000
_cell.angle_alpha   90.00
_cell.angle_beta   90.00
_cell.angle_gamma   90.00
#
_symmetry.space_group_name_H-M   'P 1'
#
loop_
_entity.id
_entity.type
_entity.pdbx_description
1 polymer ?
#
loop_
_entity_poly.entity_id
_entity_poly.type
_entity_poly.pdbx_seq_one_letter_code
_entity_poly.pdbx_strand_id
1 'polypeptide(L)'
;MDQDPRRKKDHNDDESEIEKLLEELKREIENQTGSTRFEIIKVPAPQVTLSFHIFTFLLSLLLNVLILTSLSGFIKNWAIYEKIYQFGLFILIFTVIEELIKILMNHFLPQKLLVLSFGAILGVATIVAFIIGSIITPGFKLYNVNATIVLFFGFIILRSIIKTGIMRYWFQRRVVNARKINKGKRG
;
A
#
# COMPACT_ATOMS: atom_id res chain seq x y z
N MET A 1 -22.06 -13.16 -36.65
CA MET A 1 -21.07 -13.09 -35.56
C MET A 1 -21.64 -12.14 -34.52
N ASP A 2 -22.33 -12.72 -33.54
CA ASP A 2 -22.99 -12.03 -32.44
C ASP A 2 -21.98 -11.28 -31.57
N GLN A 3 -22.25 -9.99 -31.33
CA GLN A 3 -21.59 -9.21 -30.30
C GLN A 3 -22.43 -9.32 -29.02
N ASP A 4 -21.95 -10.12 -28.06
CA ASP A 4 -22.55 -10.23 -26.72
C ASP A 4 -22.46 -8.87 -25.98
N PRO A 5 -23.59 -8.22 -25.63
CA PRO A 5 -23.61 -6.91 -24.99
C PRO A 5 -23.25 -6.92 -23.48
N ARG A 6 -22.92 -8.07 -22.89
CA ARG A 6 -22.75 -8.20 -21.43
C ARG A 6 -21.40 -7.76 -20.85
N ARG A 7 -20.46 -7.24 -21.65
CA ARG A 7 -19.12 -6.82 -21.15
C ARG A 7 -18.93 -5.32 -20.90
N LYS A 8 -19.93 -4.47 -21.13
CA LYS A 8 -19.82 -3.00 -20.94
C LYS A 8 -20.59 -2.42 -19.76
N LYS A 9 -21.31 -3.23 -18.98
CA LYS A 9 -22.29 -2.70 -18.01
C LYS A 9 -21.75 -2.54 -16.58
N ASP A 10 -20.54 -3.01 -16.27
CA ASP A 10 -20.06 -3.09 -14.88
C ASP A 10 -19.08 -1.98 -14.47
N HIS A 11 -18.84 -0.98 -15.33
CA HIS A 11 -17.88 0.11 -15.03
C HIS A 11 -18.52 1.49 -14.87
N ASN A 12 -19.77 1.67 -15.30
CA ASN A 12 -20.46 2.96 -15.19
C ASN A 12 -21.19 3.16 -13.85
N ASP A 13 -21.59 2.10 -13.16
CA ASP A 13 -22.32 2.23 -11.90
C ASP A 13 -21.40 2.66 -10.73
N ASP A 14 -20.14 2.16 -10.68
CA ASP A 14 -19.14 2.54 -9.67
C ASP A 14 -18.70 4.01 -9.76
N GLU A 15 -18.59 4.56 -10.97
CA GLU A 15 -18.14 5.95 -11.16
C GLU A 15 -19.17 6.96 -10.59
N SER A 16 -20.46 6.61 -10.69
CA SER A 16 -21.57 7.41 -10.16
C SER A 16 -21.68 7.35 -8.62
N GLU A 17 -21.33 6.21 -8.01
CA GLU A 17 -21.33 6.08 -6.54
C GLU A 17 -20.14 6.80 -5.91
N ILE A 18 -18.98 6.78 -6.56
CA ILE A 18 -17.80 7.52 -6.10
C ILE A 18 -18.06 9.03 -6.18
N GLU A 19 -18.76 9.49 -7.22
CA GLU A 19 -19.16 10.90 -7.33
C GLU A 19 -20.09 11.32 -6.20
N LYS A 20 -21.07 10.48 -5.84
CA LYS A 20 -21.96 10.73 -4.69
C LYS A 20 -21.20 10.79 -3.36
N LEU A 21 -20.25 9.87 -3.14
CA LEU A 21 -19.41 9.87 -1.94
C LEU A 21 -18.50 11.10 -1.87
N LEU A 22 -17.97 11.55 -3.00
CA LEU A 22 -17.17 12.78 -3.08
C LEU A 22 -18.02 14.03 -2.83
N GLU A 23 -19.27 14.05 -3.30
CA GLU A 23 -20.22 15.13 -3.02
C GLU A 23 -20.66 15.18 -1.55
N GLU A 24 -20.91 14.02 -0.93
CA GLU A 24 -21.20 13.93 0.50
C GLU A 24 -20.02 14.42 1.34
N LEU A 25 -18.80 13.97 1.02
CA LEU A 25 -17.59 14.41 1.72
C LEU A 25 -17.38 15.92 1.56
N LYS A 26 -17.67 16.47 0.38
CA LYS A 26 -17.58 17.91 0.11
C LYS A 26 -18.59 18.70 0.95
N ARG A 27 -19.85 18.24 1.03
CA ARG A 27 -20.89 18.87 1.85
C ARG A 27 -20.55 18.84 3.33
N GLU A 28 -19.99 17.73 3.80
CA GLU A 28 -19.62 17.58 5.22
C GLU A 28 -18.43 18.49 5.58
N ILE A 29 -17.45 18.62 4.70
CA ILE A 29 -16.33 19.56 4.86
C ILE A 29 -16.81 21.02 4.75
N GLU A 30 -17.72 21.35 3.82
CA GLU A 30 -18.30 22.70 3.71
C GLU A 30 -19.09 23.09 4.96
N ASN A 31 -19.88 22.16 5.53
CA ASN A 31 -20.62 22.38 6.77
C ASN A 31 -19.70 22.55 7.99
N GLN A 32 -18.56 21.86 8.03
CA GLN A 32 -17.62 21.97 9.16
C GLN A 32 -16.67 23.17 9.06
N THR A 33 -16.30 23.59 7.85
CA THR A 33 -15.23 24.60 7.64
C THR A 33 -15.74 25.96 7.13
N GLY A 34 -17.01 26.05 6.71
CA GLY A 34 -17.62 27.30 6.21
C GLY A 34 -16.99 27.86 4.92
N SER A 35 -16.08 27.11 4.28
CA SER A 35 -15.33 27.54 3.11
C SER A 35 -15.78 26.78 1.87
N THR A 36 -16.30 27.48 0.87
CA THR A 36 -16.84 26.94 -0.40
C THR A 36 -15.78 26.69 -1.48
N ARG A 37 -14.48 26.87 -1.17
CA ARG A 37 -13.39 26.76 -2.17
C ARG A 37 -12.58 25.48 -2.01
N PHE A 38 -13.24 24.33 -2.15
CA PHE A 38 -12.55 23.05 -2.35
C PHE A 38 -12.63 22.65 -3.82
N GLU A 39 -11.48 22.70 -4.51
CA GLU A 39 -11.34 22.22 -5.89
C GLU A 39 -10.93 20.74 -5.85
N ILE A 40 -11.87 19.84 -6.11
CA ILE A 40 -11.60 18.40 -6.23
C ILE A 40 -10.91 18.19 -7.57
N ILE A 41 -9.58 18.10 -7.55
CA ILE A 41 -8.81 17.77 -8.75
C ILE A 41 -8.89 16.25 -8.93
N LYS A 42 -9.71 15.79 -9.88
CA LYS A 42 -9.67 14.40 -10.36
C LYS A 42 -8.29 14.15 -10.97
N VAL A 43 -7.39 13.54 -10.20
CA VAL A 43 -6.08 13.10 -10.71
C VAL A 43 -6.30 11.74 -11.38
N PRO A 44 -6.02 11.60 -12.69
CA PRO A 44 -6.17 10.30 -13.35
C PRO A 44 -5.31 9.26 -12.63
N ALA A 45 -5.94 8.14 -12.27
CA ALA A 45 -5.22 7.01 -11.70
C ALA A 45 -4.15 6.56 -12.70
N PRO A 46 -2.90 6.26 -12.24
CA PRO A 46 -1.87 5.77 -13.13
C PRO A 46 -2.36 4.47 -13.77
N GLN A 47 -2.18 4.33 -15.08
CA GLN A 47 -2.46 3.07 -15.77
C GLN A 47 -1.64 1.97 -15.09
N VAL A 48 -2.35 0.99 -14.53
CA VAL A 48 -1.75 -0.12 -13.80
C VAL A 48 -1.16 -1.09 -14.82
N THR A 49 0.08 -0.84 -15.22
CA THR A 49 0.82 -1.71 -16.14
C THR A 49 1.55 -2.81 -15.38
N LEU A 50 1.84 -3.93 -16.03
CA LEU A 50 2.60 -5.03 -15.43
C LEU A 50 3.97 -4.55 -14.92
N SER A 51 4.60 -3.62 -15.65
CA SER A 51 5.83 -2.94 -15.24
C SER A 51 5.68 -2.15 -13.92
N PHE A 52 4.50 -1.56 -13.68
CA PHE A 52 4.22 -0.87 -12.42
C PHE A 52 4.12 -1.84 -11.24
N HIS A 53 3.52 -3.02 -11.43
CA HIS A 53 3.50 -4.08 -10.41
C HIS A 53 4.89 -4.61 -10.09
N ILE A 54 5.72 -4.86 -11.12
CA ILE A 54 7.10 -5.31 -10.91
C ILE A 54 7.92 -4.24 -10.16
N PHE A 55 7.79 -2.97 -10.55
CA PHE A 55 8.49 -1.87 -9.91
C PHE A 55 8.08 -1.70 -8.44
N THR A 56 6.78 -1.76 -8.15
CA THR A 56 6.25 -1.63 -6.78
C THR A 56 6.67 -2.82 -5.91
N PHE A 57 6.69 -4.04 -6.47
CA PHE A 57 7.22 -5.22 -5.80
C PHE A 57 8.71 -5.07 -5.47
N LEU A 58 9.56 -4.71 -6.45
CA LEU A 58 11.00 -4.50 -6.25
C LEU A 58 11.27 -3.41 -5.21
N LEU A 59 10.54 -2.31 -5.25
CA LEU A 59 10.65 -1.25 -4.27
C LEU A 59 10.25 -1.73 -2.86
N SER A 60 9.17 -2.52 -2.75
CA SER A 60 8.74 -3.09 -1.48
C SER A 60 9.77 -4.08 -0.94
N LEU A 61 10.34 -4.93 -1.79
CA LEU A 61 11.40 -5.86 -1.42
C LEU A 61 12.63 -5.11 -0.91
N LEU A 62 13.08 -4.09 -1.65
CA LEU A 62 14.24 -3.28 -1.26
C LEU A 62 14.02 -2.58 0.09
N LEU A 63 12.83 -2.00 0.30
CA LEU A 63 12.48 -1.37 1.57
C LEU A 63 12.43 -2.38 2.71
N ASN A 64 11.84 -3.56 2.48
CA ASN A 64 11.77 -4.61 3.48
C ASN A 64 13.18 -5.10 3.86
N VAL A 65 14.06 -5.31 2.86
CA VAL A 65 15.48 -5.65 3.09
C VAL A 65 16.17 -4.58 3.92
N LEU A 66 16.04 -3.31 3.53
CA LEU A 66 16.70 -2.20 4.22
C LEU A 66 16.26 -2.07 5.68
N ILE A 67 14.95 -2.06 5.91
CA ILE A 67 14.37 -1.86 7.26
C ILE A 67 14.66 -3.08 8.14
N LEU A 68 14.42 -4.30 7.66
CA LEU A 68 14.62 -5.50 8.48
C LEU A 68 16.10 -5.72 8.79
N THR A 69 17.00 -5.49 7.83
CA THR A 69 18.44 -5.59 8.10
C THR A 69 18.89 -4.54 9.12
N SER A 70 18.42 -3.30 8.99
CA SER A 70 18.74 -2.23 9.93
C SER A 70 18.23 -2.53 11.34
N LEU A 71 16.96 -2.94 11.48
CA LEU A 71 16.37 -3.28 12.78
C LEU A 71 16.98 -4.53 13.39
N SER A 72 17.36 -5.53 12.58
CA SER A 72 18.05 -6.73 13.06
C SER A 72 19.42 -6.43 13.63
N GLY A 73 20.10 -5.39 13.13
CA GLY A 73 21.36 -4.92 13.71
C GLY A 73 21.19 -4.26 15.08
N PHE A 74 20.04 -3.61 15.33
CA PHE A 74 19.75 -2.92 16.58
C PHE A 74 19.13 -3.86 17.63
N ILE A 75 18.14 -4.64 17.23
CA ILE A 75 17.39 -5.56 18.09
C ILE A 75 18.04 -6.93 17.95
N LYS A 76 18.87 -7.29 18.92
CA LYS A 76 19.54 -8.60 18.92
C LYS A 76 18.58 -9.72 19.35
N ASN A 77 18.87 -10.95 18.92
CA ASN A 77 18.20 -12.18 19.35
C ASN A 77 16.69 -12.28 19.07
N TRP A 78 16.16 -11.50 18.12
CA TRP A 78 14.75 -11.61 17.72
C TRP A 78 14.48 -12.89 16.90
N ALA A 79 15.46 -13.34 16.12
CA ALA A 79 15.40 -14.56 15.31
C ALA A 79 16.73 -15.30 15.34
N ILE A 80 16.65 -16.62 15.17
CA ILE A 80 17.79 -17.51 14.98
C ILE A 80 17.80 -17.96 13.52
N TYR A 81 18.96 -17.81 12.90
CA TYR A 81 19.28 -18.33 11.58
C TYR A 81 20.76 -18.74 11.58
N GLU A 82 21.07 -19.87 10.96
CA GLU A 82 22.44 -20.40 10.89
C GLU A 82 23.25 -19.71 9.80
N LYS A 83 22.59 -19.30 8.72
CA LYS A 83 23.23 -18.74 7.53
C LYS A 83 22.50 -17.49 7.06
N ILE A 84 23.26 -16.50 6.59
CA ILE A 84 22.69 -15.20 6.21
C ILE A 84 21.67 -15.27 5.06
N TYR A 85 21.78 -16.27 4.19
CA TYR A 85 20.80 -16.48 3.12
C TYR A 85 19.42 -16.89 3.66
N GLN A 86 19.34 -17.50 4.84
CA GLN A 86 18.04 -17.86 5.45
C GLN A 86 17.29 -16.59 5.85
N PHE A 87 18.01 -15.58 6.33
CA PHE A 87 17.44 -14.26 6.59
C PHE A 87 17.00 -13.57 5.29
N GLY A 88 17.81 -13.63 4.23
CA GLY A 88 17.42 -13.12 2.91
C GLY A 88 16.17 -13.83 2.33
N LEU A 89 16.12 -15.16 2.44
CA LEU A 89 14.96 -15.96 2.02
C LEU A 89 13.71 -15.61 2.82
N PHE A 90 13.84 -15.40 4.13
CA PHE A 90 12.72 -14.94 4.96
C PHE A 90 12.15 -13.63 4.42
N ILE A 91 12.99 -12.63 4.15
CA ILE A 91 12.54 -11.32 3.64
C ILE A 91 11.86 -11.47 2.28
N LEU A 92 12.41 -12.31 1.40
CA LEU A 92 11.83 -12.59 0.09
C LEU A 92 10.45 -13.23 0.22
N ILE A 93 10.34 -14.33 0.98
CA ILE A 93 9.09 -15.07 1.21
C ILE A 93 8.05 -14.16 1.88
N PHE A 94 8.45 -13.45 2.93
CA PHE A 94 7.62 -12.45 3.60
C PHE A 94 7.06 -11.42 2.61
N THR A 95 7.91 -10.86 1.74
CA THR A 95 7.48 -9.84 0.76
C THR A 95 6.53 -10.42 -0.28
N VAL A 96 6.78 -11.64 -0.75
CA VAL A 96 5.90 -12.34 -1.72
C VAL A 96 4.54 -12.62 -1.10
N ILE A 97 4.50 -13.18 0.12
CA ILE A 97 3.24 -13.47 0.82
C ILE A 97 2.49 -12.17 1.09
N GLU A 98 3.19 -11.13 1.52
CA GLU A 98 2.57 -9.83 1.77
C GLU A 98 1.88 -9.28 0.52
N GLU A 99 2.55 -9.36 -0.63
CA GLU A 99 1.98 -8.85 -1.88
C GLU A 99 0.82 -9.73 -2.38
N LEU A 100 0.92 -11.05 -2.22
CA LEU A 100 -0.17 -11.98 -2.52
C LEU A 100 -1.41 -11.68 -1.66
N ILE A 101 -1.22 -11.45 -0.35
CA ILE A 101 -2.33 -11.09 0.54
C ILE A 101 -2.94 -9.76 0.11
N LYS A 102 -2.14 -8.74 -0.24
CA LYS A 102 -2.69 -7.46 -0.73
C LYS A 102 -3.48 -7.61 -2.02
N ILE A 103 -2.98 -8.40 -2.98
CA ILE A 103 -3.69 -8.68 -4.24
C ILE A 103 -5.00 -9.40 -3.95
N LEU A 104 -4.97 -10.42 -3.09
CA LEU A 104 -6.15 -11.17 -2.67
C LEU A 104 -7.17 -10.24 -1.99
N MET A 105 -6.72 -9.38 -1.09
CA MET A 105 -7.56 -8.40 -0.42
C MET A 105 -8.17 -7.39 -1.38
N ASN A 106 -7.41 -6.93 -2.38
CA ASN A 106 -7.93 -6.02 -3.40
C ASN A 106 -8.95 -6.69 -4.33
N HIS A 107 -8.87 -8.01 -4.49
CA HIS A 107 -9.83 -8.78 -5.28
C HIS A 107 -11.10 -9.14 -4.50
N PHE A 108 -10.97 -9.50 -3.22
CA PHE A 108 -12.07 -10.02 -2.41
C PHE A 108 -12.77 -8.97 -1.53
N LEU A 109 -12.10 -7.89 -1.13
CA LEU A 109 -12.71 -6.86 -0.28
C LEU A 109 -13.33 -5.76 -1.14
N PRO A 110 -14.57 -5.32 -0.83
CA PRO A 110 -15.18 -4.19 -1.52
C PRO A 110 -14.33 -2.94 -1.29
N GLN A 111 -14.10 -2.17 -2.36
CA GLN A 111 -13.24 -0.99 -2.34
C GLN A 111 -13.64 0.02 -1.25
N LYS A 112 -14.93 0.09 -0.90
CA LYS A 112 -15.45 0.87 0.23
C LYS A 112 -14.75 0.53 1.55
N LEU A 113 -14.51 -0.74 1.87
CA LEU A 113 -13.81 -1.15 3.09
C LEU A 113 -12.33 -0.75 3.06
N LEU A 114 -11.68 -0.84 1.90
CA LEU A 114 -10.28 -0.44 1.72
C LEU A 114 -10.08 1.07 1.92
N VAL A 115 -11.03 1.88 1.43
CA VAL A 115 -11.03 3.34 1.60
C VAL A 115 -11.37 3.73 3.04
N LEU A 116 -12.39 3.10 3.64
CA LEU A 116 -12.86 3.43 4.99
C LEU A 116 -11.86 3.01 6.09
N SER A 117 -11.07 1.96 5.85
CA SER A 117 -10.13 1.43 6.85
C SER A 117 -8.79 2.16 6.91
N PHE A 118 -8.59 3.27 6.20
CA PHE A 118 -7.39 4.13 6.28
C PHE A 118 -6.04 3.37 6.26
N GLY A 119 -5.98 2.24 5.54
CA GLY A 119 -4.76 1.41 5.48
C GLY A 119 -4.48 0.54 6.71
N ALA A 120 -5.33 0.54 7.75
CA ALA A 120 -5.21 -0.37 8.90
C ALA A 120 -5.29 -1.85 8.47
N ILE A 121 -6.15 -2.12 7.48
CA ILE A 121 -6.30 -3.43 6.83
C ILE A 121 -4.98 -3.90 6.19
N LEU A 122 -4.17 -2.98 5.63
CA LEU A 122 -2.85 -3.31 5.10
C LEU A 122 -1.86 -3.67 6.22
N GLY A 123 -1.99 -3.06 7.40
CA GLY A 123 -1.20 -3.42 8.57
C GLY A 123 -1.46 -4.85 9.04
N VAL A 124 -2.73 -5.27 9.06
CA VAL A 124 -3.12 -6.66 9.38
C VAL A 124 -2.54 -7.63 8.35
N ALA A 125 -2.60 -7.30 7.06
CA ALA A 125 -1.98 -8.09 6.00
C ALA A 125 -0.47 -8.30 6.24
N THR A 126 0.23 -7.25 6.66
CA THR A 126 1.66 -7.31 6.99
C THR A 126 1.93 -8.21 8.20
N ILE A 127 1.08 -8.18 9.24
CA ILE A 127 1.19 -9.09 10.40
C ILE A 127 1.06 -10.55 9.95
N VAL A 128 0.01 -10.85 9.19
CA VAL A 128 -0.27 -12.21 8.71
C VAL A 128 0.89 -12.69 7.82
N ALA A 129 1.36 -11.85 6.90
CA ALA A 129 2.50 -12.18 6.05
C ALA A 129 3.78 -12.47 6.85
N PHE A 130 4.03 -11.71 7.91
CA PHE A 130 5.20 -11.91 8.78
C PHE A 130 5.15 -13.26 9.49
N ILE A 131 3.98 -13.60 10.07
CA ILE A 131 3.77 -14.88 10.75
C ILE A 131 3.95 -16.05 9.77
N ILE A 132 3.25 -16.02 8.64
CA ILE A 132 3.33 -17.08 7.64
C ILE A 132 4.76 -17.19 7.09
N GLY A 133 5.41 -16.07 6.79
CA GLY A 133 6.80 -16.04 6.31
C GLY A 133 7.77 -16.68 7.31
N SER A 134 7.58 -16.44 8.60
CA SER A 134 8.41 -17.04 9.66
C SER A 134 8.23 -18.55 9.79
N ILE A 135 7.03 -19.07 9.51
CA ILE A 135 6.72 -20.51 9.59
C ILE A 135 7.22 -21.24 8.33
N ILE A 136 7.06 -20.63 7.17
CA ILE A 136 7.40 -21.26 5.87
C ILE A 136 8.90 -21.25 5.62
N THR A 137 9.64 -20.28 6.14
CA THR A 137 11.06 -20.14 5.83
C THR A 137 11.91 -21.22 6.53
N PRO A 138 12.56 -22.11 5.78
CA PRO A 138 13.35 -23.19 6.37
C PRO A 138 14.59 -22.65 7.07
N GLY A 139 14.83 -23.09 8.31
CA GLY A 139 15.99 -22.71 9.11
C GLY A 139 15.89 -21.30 9.74
N PHE A 140 14.76 -20.62 9.60
CA PHE A 140 14.48 -19.37 10.30
C PHE A 140 13.53 -19.63 11.46
N LYS A 141 13.91 -19.27 12.69
CA LYS A 141 13.06 -19.44 13.87
C LYS A 141 13.00 -18.15 14.69
N LEU A 142 11.79 -17.80 15.12
CA LEU A 142 11.61 -16.74 16.11
C LEU A 142 12.10 -17.24 17.47
N TYR A 143 13.00 -16.51 18.11
CA TYR A 143 13.60 -16.94 19.37
C TYR A 143 12.98 -16.24 20.57
N ASN A 144 12.96 -14.90 20.54
CA ASN A 144 12.44 -14.10 21.63
C ASN A 144 11.22 -13.31 21.15
N VAL A 145 10.03 -13.74 21.59
CA VAL A 145 8.75 -13.13 21.23
C VAL A 145 8.73 -11.63 21.53
N ASN A 146 9.27 -11.19 22.67
CA ASN A 146 9.31 -9.77 23.02
C ASN A 146 10.18 -8.98 22.04
N ALA A 147 11.38 -9.50 21.71
CA ALA A 147 12.26 -8.87 20.73
C ALA A 147 11.63 -8.87 19.32
N THR A 148 10.92 -9.94 18.94
CA THR A 148 10.18 -10.02 17.68
C THR A 148 9.07 -8.97 17.63
N ILE A 149 8.30 -8.80 18.71
CA ILE A 149 7.24 -7.78 18.79
C ILE A 149 7.83 -6.38 18.63
N VAL A 150 8.90 -6.07 19.37
CA VAL A 150 9.57 -4.75 19.28
C VAL A 150 10.10 -4.51 17.86
N LEU A 151 10.71 -5.52 17.23
CA LEU A 151 11.19 -5.41 15.85
C LEU A 151 10.06 -5.19 14.87
N PHE A 152 8.95 -5.90 15.06
CA PHE A 152 7.80 -5.78 14.17
C PHE A 152 7.13 -4.40 14.28
N PHE A 153 6.95 -3.87 15.49
CA PHE A 153 6.45 -2.50 15.66
C PHE A 153 7.41 -1.46 15.10
N GLY A 154 8.71 -1.61 15.34
CA GLY A 154 9.73 -0.75 14.73
C GLY A 154 9.67 -0.80 13.20
N PHE A 155 9.47 -1.99 12.63
CA PHE A 155 9.32 -2.19 11.19
C PHE A 155 8.08 -1.48 10.65
N ILE A 156 6.92 -1.63 11.29
CA ILE A 156 5.69 -0.93 10.87
C ILE A 156 5.87 0.58 10.92
N ILE A 157 6.39 1.12 12.02
CA ILE A 157 6.56 2.57 12.21
C ILE A 157 7.52 3.12 11.15
N LEU A 158 8.70 2.51 10.99
CA LEU A 158 9.70 3.00 10.04
C LEU A 158 9.18 2.90 8.60
N ARG A 159 8.48 1.81 8.27
CA ARG A 159 7.86 1.64 6.96
C ARG A 159 6.76 2.67 6.71
N SER A 160 5.94 2.98 7.71
CA SER A 160 4.91 4.00 7.61
C SER A 160 5.53 5.37 7.33
N ILE A 161 6.57 5.76 8.08
CA ILE A 161 7.28 7.03 7.87
C ILE A 161 7.83 7.13 6.44
N ILE A 162 8.53 6.08 5.97
CA ILE A 162 9.11 6.06 4.62
C ILE A 162 8.01 6.12 3.55
N LYS A 163 6.95 5.31 3.68
CA LYS A 163 5.83 5.33 2.72
C LYS A 163 5.14 6.68 2.68
N THR A 164 4.85 7.29 3.83
CA THR A 164 4.24 8.62 3.89
C THR A 164 5.16 9.67 3.26
N GLY A 165 6.47 9.60 3.49
CA GLY A 165 7.46 10.48 2.86
C GLY A 165 7.47 10.35 1.34
N ILE A 166 7.55 9.12 0.82
CA ILE A 166 7.48 8.84 -0.63
C ILE A 166 6.14 9.34 -1.19
N MET A 167 5.03 9.00 -0.56
CA MET A 167 3.70 9.38 -1.04
C MET A 167 3.53 10.90 -1.12
N ARG A 168 4.00 11.65 -0.10
CA ARG A 168 4.00 13.11 -0.12
C ARG A 168 4.84 13.67 -1.27
N TYR A 169 6.03 13.13 -1.50
CA TYR A 169 6.91 13.54 -2.59
C TYR A 169 6.27 13.33 -3.98
N TRP A 170 5.70 12.15 -4.20
CA TRP A 170 5.02 11.81 -5.46
C TRP A 170 3.74 12.63 -5.66
N PHE A 171 2.96 12.84 -4.59
CA PHE A 171 1.74 13.64 -4.64
C PHE A 171 2.04 15.09 -5.01
N GLN A 172 3.04 15.71 -4.37
CA GLN A 172 3.46 17.07 -4.70
C GLN A 172 3.89 17.20 -6.16
N ARG A 173 4.69 16.26 -6.68
CA ARG A 173 5.07 16.25 -8.11
C ARG A 173 3.86 16.15 -9.05
N ARG A 174 2.88 15.30 -8.72
CA ARG A 174 1.65 15.16 -9.52
C ARG A 174 0.80 16.42 -9.51
N VAL A 175 0.59 17.04 -8.35
CA VAL A 175 -0.16 18.30 -8.24
C VAL A 175 0.52 19.43 -9.01
N VAL A 176 1.86 19.52 -8.94
CA VAL A 176 2.63 20.51 -9.71
C VAL A 176 2.50 20.28 -11.21
N ASN A 177 2.61 19.03 -11.68
CA ASN A 177 2.46 18.71 -13.11
C ASN A 177 1.03 18.95 -13.62
N ALA A 178 0.01 18.59 -12.84
CA ALA A 178 -1.39 18.85 -13.19
C ALA A 178 -1.68 20.36 -13.31
N ARG A 179 -1.14 21.18 -12.40
CA ARG A 179 -1.26 22.65 -12.47
C ARG A 179 -0.57 23.24 -13.71
N LYS A 180 0.56 22.69 -14.15
CA LYS A 180 1.24 23.12 -15.38
C LYS A 180 0.43 22.81 -16.64
N ILE A 181 -0.15 21.60 -16.72
CA ILE A 181 -1.00 21.19 -17.85
C ILE A 181 -2.26 22.07 -17.93
N ASN A 182 -2.87 22.41 -16.79
CA ASN A 182 -4.08 23.24 -16.77
C ASN A 182 -3.81 24.72 -17.11
N LYS A 183 -2.61 25.24 -16.80
CA LYS A 183 -2.18 26.58 -17.25
C LYS A 183 -1.88 26.62 -18.75
N GLY A 184 -1.33 25.55 -19.33
CA GLY A 184 -1.04 25.46 -20.76
C GLY A 184 -2.26 25.33 -21.68
N LYS A 185 -3.43 24.97 -21.14
CA LYS A 185 -4.71 24.94 -21.88
C LYS A 185 -5.48 26.27 -21.87
N ARG A 186 -5.02 27.27 -21.10
CA ARG A 186 -5.68 28.59 -20.95
C ARG A 186 -4.95 29.74 -21.67
N GLY A 187 -3.83 29.47 -22.33
CA GLY A 187 -3.13 30.42 -23.22
C GLY A 187 -3.28 29.97 -24.65
#